data_AF-A0A538DGV5-F1
#
_entry.id   AF-A0A538DGV5-F1
#
_cell.length_a   1.000
_cell.length_b   1.000
_cell.length_c   1.000
_cell.angle_alpha   90.00
_cell.angle_beta   90.00
_cell.angle_gamma   90.00
#
_symmetry.space_group_name_H-M   'P 1'
#
loop_
_entity.id
_entity.type
_entity.pdbx_description
1 polymer ?
#
loop_
_entity_poly.entity_id
_entity_poly.type
_entity_poly.pdbx_seq_one_letter_code
_entity_poly.pdbx_strand_id
1 'polypeptide(L)'
;MSPEMLTLRRGRVTAVVSRVEGLARIEVDGVACIAYPRLTGPVALGDEVIVNVQARELELGSGGFDVLYVNVTRGLELEADDGAHVMKLPYTPGQGAAVHGEEGRELPETLEGLPVVCCTLHSQIAPVHAGIGPGLRVAYVQLPGGALPVSLSDSLRTLRERDLLEVTVAVGACVDGDVQCVSAASALLWCKAEGLDIVVCGIGPGIVGTGSSFGHGGLAAAGAANAASALGGEPLLAVRASQADARERHRGASHHARDVLRLCGDRVVAAWPRGSATPGWLRPVEEVDVEGWESACADLPLSHMGRGPEEDGLFFAAAFAAGRLARSRVG
;
A
#
# COMPACT_ATOMS: atom_id res chain seq x y z
N MET A 1 -32.38 -18.02 1.90
CA MET A 1 -31.93 -16.98 0.95
C MET A 1 -30.46 -17.23 0.67
N SER A 2 -30.07 -17.30 -0.60
CA SER A 2 -28.64 -17.32 -0.95
C SER A 2 -28.01 -15.98 -0.55
N PRO A 3 -26.80 -15.96 0.02
CA PRO A 3 -26.15 -14.70 0.37
C PRO A 3 -25.85 -13.90 -0.91
N GLU A 4 -26.39 -12.69 -1.01
CA GLU A 4 -26.03 -11.74 -2.07
C GLU A 4 -24.62 -11.20 -1.79
N MET A 5 -23.67 -11.48 -2.67
CA MET A 5 -22.26 -11.09 -2.49
C MET A 5 -21.92 -9.69 -3.01
N LEU A 6 -22.77 -9.09 -3.85
CA LEU A 6 -22.49 -7.83 -4.54
C LEU A 6 -23.76 -7.00 -4.69
N THR A 7 -23.71 -5.74 -4.26
CA THR A 7 -24.82 -4.79 -4.36
C THR A 7 -24.47 -3.68 -5.34
N LEU A 8 -25.18 -3.66 -6.48
CA LEU A 8 -24.99 -2.67 -7.54
C LEU A 8 -26.25 -1.83 -7.72
N ARG A 9 -26.08 -0.57 -8.12
CA ARG A 9 -27.17 0.28 -8.62
C ARG A 9 -26.78 0.97 -9.91
N ARG A 10 -27.77 1.34 -10.70
CA ARG A 10 -27.60 2.30 -11.81
C ARG A 10 -27.63 3.72 -11.25
N GLY A 11 -26.92 4.63 -11.90
CA GLY A 11 -26.95 6.05 -11.59
C GLY A 11 -26.44 6.91 -12.73
N ARG A 12 -26.41 8.23 -12.50
CA ARG A 12 -25.84 9.20 -13.44
C ARG A 12 -24.74 10.02 -12.79
N VAL A 13 -23.65 10.25 -13.51
CA VAL A 13 -22.58 11.14 -13.03
C VAL A 13 -23.10 12.57 -12.96
N THR A 14 -23.17 13.13 -11.75
CA THR A 14 -23.68 14.49 -11.48
C THR A 14 -22.57 15.51 -11.25
N ALA A 15 -21.36 15.06 -10.90
CA ALA A 15 -20.19 15.92 -10.79
C ALA A 15 -18.90 15.15 -11.08
N VAL A 16 -17.89 15.90 -11.53
CA VAL A 16 -16.49 15.43 -11.61
C VAL A 16 -15.69 16.34 -10.69
N VAL A 17 -15.39 15.86 -9.49
CA VAL A 17 -14.76 16.63 -8.41
C VAL A 17 -13.27 16.83 -8.68
N SER A 18 -12.58 15.76 -9.09
CA SER A 18 -11.16 15.83 -9.49
C SER A 18 -10.79 14.69 -10.42
N ARG A 19 -9.74 14.91 -11.21
CA ARG A 19 -9.07 13.88 -12.01
C ARG A 19 -7.58 13.95 -11.72
N VAL A 20 -7.01 12.80 -11.42
CA VAL A 20 -5.57 12.60 -11.35
C VAL A 20 -5.25 11.37 -12.21
N GLU A 21 -3.98 11.09 -12.41
CA GLU A 21 -3.58 9.90 -13.17
C GLU A 21 -4.15 8.62 -12.51
N GLY A 22 -4.84 7.79 -13.31
CA GLY A 22 -5.44 6.52 -12.88
C GLY A 22 -6.73 6.62 -12.04
N LEU A 23 -7.12 7.81 -11.57
CA LEU A 23 -8.23 7.98 -10.62
C LEU A 23 -9.09 9.21 -10.92
N ALA A 24 -10.41 9.06 -10.85
CA ALA A 24 -11.34 10.18 -10.84
C ALA A 24 -12.23 10.13 -9.59
N ARG A 25 -12.38 11.28 -8.92
CA ARG A 25 -13.37 11.48 -7.87
C ARG A 25 -14.58 12.15 -8.49
N ILE A 26 -15.73 11.50 -8.40
CA ILE A 26 -16.97 11.90 -9.04
C ILE A 26 -18.12 11.87 -8.04
N GLU A 27 -19.27 12.39 -8.46
CA GLU A 27 -20.55 12.14 -7.79
C GLU A 27 -21.49 11.40 -8.73
N VAL A 28 -22.21 10.43 -8.19
CA VAL A 28 -23.25 9.68 -8.91
C VAL A 28 -24.57 9.86 -8.17
N ASP A 29 -25.47 10.61 -8.78
CA ASP A 29 -26.74 11.07 -8.16
C ASP A 29 -26.52 11.79 -6.81
N GLY A 30 -25.48 12.62 -6.74
CA GLY A 30 -25.11 13.37 -5.54
C GLY A 30 -24.37 12.57 -4.47
N VAL A 31 -24.05 11.29 -4.71
CA VAL A 31 -23.26 10.45 -3.79
C VAL A 31 -21.81 10.40 -4.26
N ALA A 32 -20.87 10.64 -3.35
CA ALA A 32 -19.43 10.55 -3.63
C ALA A 32 -19.06 9.15 -4.16
N CYS A 33 -18.29 9.10 -5.24
CA CYS A 33 -17.91 7.88 -5.91
C CYS A 33 -16.49 7.96 -6.49
N ILE A 34 -15.77 6.84 -6.45
CA ILE A 34 -14.44 6.71 -7.03
C ILE A 34 -14.51 5.91 -8.32
N ALA A 35 -13.86 6.42 -9.37
CA ALA A 35 -13.67 5.74 -10.64
C ALA A 35 -12.19 5.50 -10.92
N TYR A 36 -11.88 4.37 -11.54
CA TYR A 36 -10.54 4.00 -12.02
C TYR A 36 -10.57 3.93 -13.54
N PRO A 37 -10.29 5.03 -14.27
CA PRO A 37 -10.52 5.08 -15.70
C PRO A 37 -9.78 4.02 -16.53
N ARG A 38 -8.66 3.49 -16.04
CA ARG A 38 -7.94 2.37 -16.68
C ARG A 38 -8.66 1.01 -16.55
N LEU A 39 -9.66 0.91 -15.68
CA LEU A 39 -10.48 -0.29 -15.47
C LEU A 39 -11.94 -0.10 -15.87
N THR A 40 -12.47 1.12 -15.70
CA THR A 40 -13.91 1.41 -15.87
C THR A 40 -14.21 2.39 -16.99
N GLY A 41 -13.17 2.91 -17.64
CA GLY A 41 -13.23 3.86 -18.74
C GLY A 41 -13.26 5.32 -18.28
N PRO A 42 -13.05 6.26 -19.21
CA PRO A 42 -13.13 7.68 -18.89
C PRO A 42 -14.54 8.05 -18.40
N VAL A 43 -14.62 8.99 -17.47
CA VAL A 43 -15.88 9.48 -16.90
C VAL A 43 -16.14 10.92 -17.35
N ALA A 44 -17.40 11.33 -17.50
CA ALA A 44 -17.80 12.73 -17.64
C ALA A 44 -19.20 12.96 -17.09
N LEU A 45 -19.56 14.24 -16.97
CA LEU A 45 -20.88 14.67 -16.52
C LEU A 45 -21.97 14.06 -17.41
N GLY A 46 -23.02 13.53 -16.79
CA GLY A 46 -24.17 12.97 -17.47
C GLY A 46 -24.07 11.50 -17.85
N ASP A 47 -22.92 10.86 -17.64
CA ASP A 47 -22.73 9.43 -17.96
C ASP A 47 -23.67 8.54 -17.17
N GLU A 48 -24.17 7.52 -17.83
CA GLU A 48 -24.89 6.42 -17.20
C GLU A 48 -23.89 5.38 -16.70
N VAL A 49 -24.02 5.03 -15.42
CA VAL A 49 -23.05 4.20 -14.72
C VAL A 49 -23.74 3.13 -13.88
N ILE A 50 -23.02 2.05 -13.63
CA ILE A 50 -23.31 1.08 -12.58
C ILE A 50 -22.27 1.27 -11.47
N VAL A 51 -22.73 1.38 -10.22
CA VAL A 51 -21.86 1.61 -9.06
C VAL A 51 -22.07 0.53 -8.01
N ASN A 52 -20.98 0.13 -7.35
CA ASN A 52 -20.99 -0.67 -6.13
C ASN A 52 -21.15 0.25 -4.93
N VAL A 53 -22.22 0.02 -4.16
CA VAL A 53 -22.63 0.85 -3.02
C VAL A 53 -22.37 0.20 -1.66
N GLN A 54 -21.95 -1.05 -1.66
CA GLN A 54 -22.11 -1.95 -0.52
C GLN A 54 -21.30 -1.51 0.71
N ALA A 55 -20.04 -1.13 0.52
CA ALA A 55 -19.20 -0.67 1.63
C ALA A 55 -19.77 0.60 2.29
N ARG A 56 -20.32 1.52 1.49
CA ARG A 56 -20.96 2.74 2.01
C ARG A 56 -22.28 2.40 2.74
N GLU A 57 -23.12 1.54 2.17
CA GLU A 57 -24.41 1.14 2.79
C GLU A 57 -24.23 0.37 4.09
N LEU A 58 -23.18 -0.44 4.19
CA LEU A 58 -22.84 -1.18 5.40
C LEU A 58 -21.97 -0.37 6.38
N GLU A 59 -21.63 0.87 6.06
CA GLU A 59 -20.71 1.72 6.83
C GLU A 59 -19.37 1.04 7.12
N LEU A 60 -18.88 0.25 6.16
CA LEU A 60 -17.62 -0.48 6.25
C LEU A 60 -16.46 0.30 5.62
N GLY A 61 -15.35 0.37 6.36
CA GLY A 61 -14.16 1.12 5.97
C GLY A 61 -14.29 2.61 6.24
N SER A 62 -13.25 3.36 5.91
CA SER A 62 -13.17 4.82 6.17
C SER A 62 -13.37 5.67 4.92
N GLY A 63 -13.68 5.06 3.77
CA GLY A 63 -13.76 5.76 2.49
C GLY A 63 -15.00 6.63 2.35
N GLY A 64 -16.17 6.13 2.78
CA GLY A 64 -17.43 6.88 2.71
C GLY A 64 -17.92 7.18 1.29
N PHE A 65 -17.45 6.42 0.29
CA PHE A 65 -17.79 6.60 -1.12
C PHE A 65 -18.23 5.28 -1.77
N ASP A 66 -19.03 5.39 -2.82
CA ASP A 66 -19.33 4.29 -3.74
C ASP A 66 -18.11 4.03 -4.67
N VAL A 67 -18.05 2.87 -5.31
CA VAL A 67 -17.02 2.55 -6.32
C VAL A 67 -17.69 2.36 -7.68
N LEU A 68 -17.24 3.08 -8.70
CA LEU A 68 -17.72 2.88 -10.06
C LEU A 68 -17.39 1.46 -10.50
N TYR A 69 -18.42 0.74 -10.91
CA TYR A 69 -18.30 -0.65 -11.36
C TYR A 69 -18.16 -0.70 -12.88
N VAL A 70 -19.04 0.00 -13.61
CA VAL A 70 -19.01 0.10 -15.08
C VAL A 70 -19.50 1.49 -15.51
N ASN A 71 -18.81 2.12 -16.45
CA ASN A 71 -19.36 3.25 -17.21
C ASN A 71 -20.06 2.73 -18.48
N VAL A 72 -21.38 2.79 -18.50
CA VAL A 72 -22.20 2.24 -19.61
C VAL A 72 -22.16 3.14 -20.84
N THR A 73 -21.95 4.45 -20.65
CA THR A 73 -21.95 5.40 -21.76
C THR A 73 -20.68 5.35 -22.58
N ARG A 74 -19.51 5.14 -21.97
CA ARG A 74 -18.22 5.15 -22.70
C ARG A 74 -17.10 4.27 -22.15
N GLY A 75 -17.38 3.43 -21.15
CA GLY A 75 -16.38 2.54 -20.56
C GLY A 75 -16.30 1.16 -21.20
N LEU A 76 -17.22 0.83 -22.12
CA LEU A 76 -17.33 -0.50 -22.72
C LEU A 76 -16.35 -0.73 -23.89
N GLU A 77 -15.66 0.31 -24.33
CA GLU A 77 -14.72 0.28 -25.47
C GLU A 77 -13.25 0.33 -25.01
N LEU A 78 -12.98 0.07 -23.72
CA LEU A 78 -11.60 -0.06 -23.25
C LEU A 78 -10.94 -1.29 -23.89
N GLU A 79 -9.78 -1.07 -24.49
CA GLU A 79 -8.92 -2.11 -25.02
C GLU A 79 -7.83 -2.49 -24.00
N ALA A 80 -7.30 -3.71 -24.13
CA ALA A 80 -6.14 -4.12 -23.34
C ALA A 80 -4.88 -3.41 -23.84
N ASP A 81 -3.88 -3.25 -22.97
CA ASP A 81 -2.56 -2.76 -23.37
C ASP A 81 -1.93 -3.68 -24.42
N ASP A 82 -1.17 -3.10 -25.34
CA ASP A 82 -0.44 -3.84 -26.36
C ASP A 82 0.49 -4.90 -25.72
N GLY A 83 0.37 -6.15 -26.18
CA GLY A 83 1.18 -7.26 -25.69
C GLY A 83 0.71 -7.88 -24.36
N ALA A 84 -0.35 -7.36 -23.75
CA ALA A 84 -0.93 -7.92 -22.53
C ALA A 84 -1.40 -9.37 -22.76
N HIS A 85 -0.87 -10.30 -21.97
CA HIS A 85 -1.19 -11.72 -22.10
C HIS A 85 -1.36 -12.46 -20.75
N VAL A 86 -1.25 -11.74 -19.63
CA VAL A 86 -1.48 -12.28 -18.29
C VAL A 86 -2.69 -11.59 -17.67
N MET A 87 -3.61 -12.39 -17.12
CA MET A 87 -4.83 -11.87 -16.51
C MET A 87 -4.62 -11.50 -15.04
N LYS A 88 -4.96 -10.26 -14.69
CA LYS A 88 -5.18 -9.81 -13.31
C LYS A 88 -6.61 -10.14 -12.90
N LEU A 89 -6.77 -10.56 -11.64
CA LEU A 89 -8.07 -10.96 -11.06
C LEU A 89 -8.82 -12.00 -11.93
N PRO A 90 -8.16 -13.10 -12.37
CA PRO A 90 -8.71 -14.00 -13.38
C PRO A 90 -10.04 -14.61 -12.92
N TYR A 91 -11.01 -14.71 -13.84
CA TYR A 91 -12.35 -15.24 -13.63
C TYR A 91 -13.23 -14.43 -12.66
N THR A 92 -12.78 -13.25 -12.22
CA THR A 92 -13.64 -12.30 -11.50
C THR A 92 -14.32 -11.34 -12.50
N PRO A 93 -15.43 -10.69 -12.11
CA PRO A 93 -16.05 -9.67 -12.95
C PRO A 93 -15.18 -8.43 -13.26
N GLY A 94 -14.11 -8.21 -12.50
CA GLY A 94 -13.18 -7.09 -12.67
C GLY A 94 -11.85 -7.48 -13.29
N GLN A 95 -11.77 -8.63 -13.98
CA GLN A 95 -10.53 -9.08 -14.62
C GLN A 95 -10.06 -8.14 -15.73
N GLY A 96 -8.74 -8.01 -15.88
CA GLY A 96 -8.11 -7.23 -16.95
C GLY A 96 -6.76 -7.85 -17.33
N ALA A 97 -6.35 -7.69 -18.59
CA ALA A 97 -5.05 -8.18 -19.06
C ALA A 97 -3.96 -7.15 -18.75
N ALA A 98 -2.75 -7.62 -18.44
CA ALA A 98 -1.57 -6.79 -18.23
C ALA A 98 -0.31 -7.47 -18.76
N VAL A 99 0.71 -6.65 -19.03
CA VAL A 99 2.12 -7.08 -19.14
C VAL A 99 2.76 -6.92 -17.76
N HIS A 100 3.51 -7.93 -17.31
CA HIS A 100 4.21 -7.86 -16.04
C HIS A 100 5.66 -7.39 -16.21
N GLY A 101 6.16 -6.62 -15.25
CA GLY A 101 7.48 -6.01 -15.30
C GLY A 101 8.61 -7.01 -15.43
N GLU A 102 8.46 -8.20 -14.83
CA GLU A 102 9.43 -9.30 -14.90
C GLU A 102 9.48 -10.00 -16.27
N GLU A 103 8.50 -9.78 -17.15
CA GLU A 103 8.46 -10.44 -18.46
C GLU A 103 9.51 -9.86 -19.41
N GLY A 104 10.21 -10.73 -20.15
CA GLY A 104 11.19 -10.31 -21.14
C GLY A 104 12.46 -9.67 -20.56
N ARG A 105 12.67 -9.72 -19.24
CA ARG A 105 13.85 -9.21 -18.56
C ARG A 105 14.73 -10.34 -18.04
N GLU A 106 16.04 -10.10 -18.06
CA GLU A 106 16.99 -10.91 -17.31
C GLU A 106 17.00 -10.42 -15.86
N LEU A 107 16.35 -11.19 -14.98
CA LEU A 107 16.30 -10.86 -13.56
C LEU A 107 17.55 -11.40 -12.84
N PRO A 108 18.09 -10.68 -11.84
CA PRO A 108 19.16 -11.21 -11.02
C PRO A 108 18.67 -12.41 -10.21
N GLU A 109 19.60 -13.28 -9.81
CA GLU A 109 19.28 -14.43 -8.93
C GLU A 109 19.08 -14.01 -7.47
N THR A 110 19.66 -12.87 -7.07
CA THR A 110 19.64 -12.36 -5.69
C THR A 110 19.43 -10.85 -5.63
N LEU A 111 19.09 -10.35 -4.45
CA LEU A 111 18.91 -8.93 -4.15
C LEU A 111 20.20 -8.24 -3.72
N GLU A 112 21.28 -9.00 -3.47
CA GLU A 112 22.60 -8.48 -3.06
C GLU A 112 22.54 -7.46 -1.91
N GLY A 113 21.77 -7.77 -0.86
CA GLY A 113 21.63 -6.91 0.31
C GLY A 113 20.65 -5.73 0.14
N LEU A 114 19.85 -5.67 -0.94
CA LEU A 114 18.85 -4.61 -1.13
C LEU A 114 17.96 -4.42 0.11
N PRO A 115 17.89 -3.21 0.70
CA PRO A 115 17.01 -2.95 1.83
C PRO A 115 15.54 -3.00 1.43
N VAL A 116 14.75 -3.77 2.19
CA VAL A 116 13.30 -3.94 1.94
C VAL A 116 12.50 -3.58 3.19
N VAL A 117 11.90 -2.39 3.22
CA VAL A 117 11.05 -1.95 4.34
C VAL A 117 9.66 -2.56 4.21
N CYS A 118 9.23 -3.31 5.22
CA CYS A 118 7.95 -4.00 5.27
C CYS A 118 6.97 -3.26 6.20
N CYS A 119 5.97 -2.64 5.61
CA CYS A 119 4.89 -1.91 6.30
C CYS A 119 3.67 -2.80 6.48
N THR A 120 3.12 -2.81 7.70
CA THR A 120 1.88 -3.55 8.03
C THR A 120 0.62 -2.74 7.75
N LEU A 121 0.77 -1.41 7.56
CA LEU A 121 -0.30 -0.48 7.25
C LEU A 121 0.14 0.56 6.22
N HIS A 122 -0.79 0.99 5.37
CA HIS A 122 -0.56 2.03 4.38
C HIS A 122 -0.13 3.37 5.01
N SER A 123 -0.65 3.72 6.18
CA SER A 123 -0.30 4.97 6.88
C SER A 123 1.16 5.06 7.36
N GLN A 124 1.92 3.96 7.29
CA GLN A 124 3.36 3.96 7.57
C GLN A 124 4.20 4.43 6.38
N ILE A 125 3.64 4.44 5.16
CA ILE A 125 4.40 4.66 3.92
C ILE A 125 5.00 6.06 3.88
N ALA A 126 4.21 7.11 4.15
CA ALA A 126 4.67 8.49 4.15
C ALA A 126 5.83 8.73 5.14
N PRO A 127 5.71 8.39 6.44
CA PRO A 127 6.82 8.57 7.38
C PRO A 127 8.04 7.69 7.06
N VAL A 128 7.87 6.46 6.52
CA VAL A 128 9.00 5.66 6.04
C VAL A 128 9.77 6.40 4.94
N HIS A 129 9.09 6.94 3.93
CA HIS A 129 9.76 7.66 2.85
C HIS A 129 10.40 8.97 3.35
N ALA A 130 9.79 9.66 4.32
CA ALA A 130 10.43 10.80 4.98
C ALA A 130 11.72 10.42 5.71
N GLY A 131 11.74 9.24 6.36
CA GLY A 131 12.93 8.70 7.02
C GLY A 131 14.02 8.29 6.05
N ILE A 132 13.64 7.80 4.86
CA ILE A 132 14.58 7.56 3.75
C ILE A 132 15.14 8.88 3.25
N GLY A 133 14.31 9.91 3.07
CA GLY A 133 14.72 11.22 2.55
C GLY A 133 15.07 11.19 1.06
N PRO A 134 15.42 12.35 0.47
CA PRO A 134 15.69 12.46 -0.96
C PRO A 134 17.03 11.87 -1.37
N GLY A 135 17.23 11.74 -2.68
CA GLY A 135 18.50 11.37 -3.33
C GLY A 135 18.72 9.87 -3.49
N LEU A 136 17.72 9.04 -3.18
CA LEU A 136 17.72 7.59 -3.42
C LEU A 136 16.53 7.21 -4.31
N ARG A 137 16.71 6.18 -5.12
CA ARG A 137 15.71 5.59 -6.01
C ARG A 137 14.88 4.59 -5.22
N VAL A 138 13.66 4.99 -4.84
CA VAL A 138 12.78 4.19 -3.97
C VAL A 138 11.59 3.66 -4.76
N ALA A 139 11.31 2.35 -4.64
CA ALA A 139 10.07 1.75 -5.13
C ALA A 139 9.07 1.57 -3.98
N TYR A 140 7.78 1.72 -4.30
CA TYR A 140 6.71 1.21 -3.47
C TYR A 140 6.09 -0.04 -4.09
N VAL A 141 6.12 -1.16 -3.38
CA VAL A 141 5.50 -2.43 -3.80
C VAL A 141 4.22 -2.65 -2.98
N GLN A 142 3.07 -2.54 -3.64
CA GLN A 142 1.78 -2.80 -3.00
C GLN A 142 1.46 -4.30 -2.94
N LEU A 143 1.33 -4.80 -1.72
CA LEU A 143 1.06 -6.19 -1.39
C LEU A 143 -0.46 -6.49 -1.32
N PRO A 144 -0.88 -7.72 -1.65
CA PRO A 144 -2.30 -8.07 -1.79
C PRO A 144 -3.09 -8.19 -0.47
N GLY A 145 -2.47 -7.92 0.69
CA GLY A 145 -3.12 -7.97 2.01
C GLY A 145 -4.30 -6.98 2.18
N GLY A 146 -4.39 -6.00 1.29
CA GLY A 146 -5.56 -5.14 1.11
C GLY A 146 -5.61 -4.73 -0.36
N ALA A 147 -5.74 -5.73 -1.24
CA ALA A 147 -5.61 -5.53 -2.68
C ALA A 147 -6.61 -4.49 -3.21
N LEU A 148 -6.09 -3.48 -3.89
CA LEU A 148 -6.83 -2.38 -4.50
C LEU A 148 -6.00 -1.74 -5.61
N PRO A 149 -6.58 -0.88 -6.45
CA PRO A 149 -5.82 -0.09 -7.42
C PRO A 149 -4.85 0.86 -6.71
N VAL A 150 -3.55 0.78 -7.01
CA VAL A 150 -2.49 1.60 -6.37
C VAL A 150 -2.77 3.10 -6.53
N SER A 151 -3.35 3.47 -7.67
CA SER A 151 -3.83 4.82 -7.98
C SER A 151 -4.88 5.38 -7.01
N LEU A 152 -5.41 4.62 -6.05
CA LEU A 152 -6.25 5.19 -4.98
C LEU A 152 -5.45 6.14 -4.07
N SER A 153 -4.16 5.87 -3.84
CA SER A 153 -3.39 6.50 -2.76
C SER A 153 -2.96 7.95 -3.04
N ASP A 154 -3.50 8.90 -2.26
CA ASP A 154 -3.00 10.28 -2.26
C ASP A 154 -1.57 10.36 -1.69
N SER A 155 -1.23 9.51 -0.72
CA SER A 155 0.12 9.49 -0.15
C SER A 155 1.18 9.16 -1.18
N LEU A 156 0.95 8.17 -2.03
CA LEU A 156 1.91 7.81 -3.09
C LEU A 156 2.05 8.93 -4.12
N ARG A 157 0.95 9.59 -4.50
CA ARG A 157 1.00 10.78 -5.36
C ARG A 157 1.85 11.89 -4.74
N THR A 158 1.59 12.27 -3.50
CA THR A 158 2.36 13.34 -2.82
C THR A 158 3.84 12.97 -2.66
N LEU A 159 4.16 11.70 -2.41
CA LEU A 159 5.55 11.25 -2.34
C LEU A 159 6.26 11.36 -3.69
N ARG A 160 5.57 11.04 -4.79
CA ARG A 160 6.11 11.17 -6.15
C ARG A 160 6.31 12.63 -6.55
N GLU A 161 5.34 13.49 -6.24
CA GLU A 161 5.43 14.95 -6.46
C GLU A 161 6.60 15.61 -5.69
N ARG A 162 7.12 14.94 -4.67
CA ARG A 162 8.24 15.40 -3.83
C ARG A 162 9.56 14.68 -4.13
N ASP A 163 9.62 13.90 -5.20
CA ASP A 163 10.81 13.11 -5.57
C ASP A 163 11.29 12.15 -4.46
N LEU A 164 10.36 11.67 -3.62
CA LEU A 164 10.64 10.68 -2.57
C LEU A 164 10.32 9.25 -3.01
N LEU A 165 9.57 9.08 -4.11
CA LEU A 165 9.12 7.82 -4.65
C LEU A 165 9.29 7.82 -6.17
N GLU A 166 10.05 6.85 -6.70
CA GLU A 166 10.33 6.76 -8.14
C GLU A 166 9.24 6.00 -8.89
N VAL A 167 8.84 4.84 -8.36
CA VAL A 167 7.94 3.91 -9.06
C VAL A 167 7.06 3.12 -8.10
N THR A 168 5.86 2.81 -8.54
CA THR A 168 4.91 1.95 -7.85
C THR A 168 4.73 0.61 -8.55
N VAL A 169 4.70 -0.47 -7.79
CA VAL A 169 4.54 -1.84 -8.30
C VAL A 169 3.32 -2.49 -7.67
N ALA A 170 2.37 -2.93 -8.49
CA ALA A 170 1.18 -3.63 -8.07
C ALA A 170 1.40 -5.15 -8.11
N VAL A 171 1.35 -5.81 -6.94
CA VAL A 171 1.58 -7.26 -6.84
C VAL A 171 0.30 -8.06 -6.73
N GLY A 172 0.24 -9.20 -7.44
CA GLY A 172 -0.80 -10.22 -7.28
C GLY A 172 -2.19 -9.69 -7.65
N ALA A 173 -3.08 -9.54 -6.67
CA ALA A 173 -4.42 -8.99 -6.88
C ALA A 173 -4.50 -7.46 -6.87
N CYS A 174 -3.40 -6.75 -6.54
CA CYS A 174 -3.34 -5.30 -6.72
C CYS A 174 -3.27 -4.97 -8.22
N VAL A 175 -3.78 -3.80 -8.61
CA VAL A 175 -3.77 -3.32 -10.00
C VAL A 175 -3.37 -1.85 -10.07
N ASP A 176 -3.21 -1.31 -11.27
CA ASP A 176 -3.06 0.13 -11.51
C ASP A 176 -1.85 0.79 -10.79
N GLY A 177 -0.75 0.03 -10.68
CA GLY A 177 0.58 0.58 -10.41
C GLY A 177 1.30 0.89 -11.73
N ASP A 178 2.42 1.61 -11.66
CA ASP A 178 3.26 1.88 -12.84
C ASP A 178 3.75 0.58 -13.49
N VAL A 179 4.01 -0.42 -12.65
CA VAL A 179 4.42 -1.77 -13.04
C VAL A 179 3.55 -2.79 -12.33
N GLN A 180 3.27 -3.90 -13.01
CA GLN A 180 2.53 -5.03 -12.45
C GLN A 180 3.50 -6.20 -12.28
N CYS A 181 3.48 -6.87 -11.12
CA CYS A 181 4.28 -8.07 -10.89
C CYS A 181 3.42 -9.20 -10.32
N VAL A 182 3.75 -10.44 -10.68
CA VAL A 182 2.98 -11.61 -10.27
C VAL A 182 3.07 -11.82 -8.75
N SER A 183 4.26 -11.61 -8.18
CA SER A 183 4.55 -11.90 -6.78
C SER A 183 5.46 -10.82 -6.16
N ALA A 184 5.56 -10.84 -4.82
CA ALA A 184 6.51 -9.97 -4.13
C ALA A 184 7.96 -10.32 -4.51
N ALA A 185 8.27 -11.61 -4.69
CA ALA A 185 9.60 -12.05 -5.10
C ALA A 185 9.98 -11.49 -6.48
N SER A 186 9.10 -11.63 -7.47
CA SER A 186 9.35 -11.08 -8.81
C SER A 186 9.44 -9.55 -8.82
N ALA A 187 8.60 -8.87 -8.04
CA ALA A 187 8.67 -7.42 -7.87
C ALA A 187 10.01 -6.97 -7.27
N LEU A 188 10.54 -7.67 -6.27
CA LEU A 188 11.81 -7.34 -5.64
C LEU A 188 12.99 -7.53 -6.60
N LEU A 189 13.03 -8.66 -7.33
CA LEU A 189 14.05 -8.91 -8.34
C LEU A 189 13.97 -7.90 -9.49
N TRP A 190 12.76 -7.52 -9.90
CA TRP A 190 12.54 -6.47 -10.87
C TRP A 190 13.09 -5.12 -10.37
N CYS A 191 12.77 -4.72 -9.13
CA CYS A 191 13.29 -3.48 -8.54
C CYS A 191 14.83 -3.48 -8.49
N LYS A 192 15.44 -4.62 -8.16
CA LYS A 192 16.90 -4.78 -8.18
C LYS A 192 17.46 -4.64 -9.61
N ALA A 193 16.84 -5.26 -10.61
CA ALA A 193 17.24 -5.14 -12.02
C ALA A 193 17.17 -3.69 -12.52
N GLU A 194 16.17 -2.92 -12.08
CA GLU A 194 16.05 -1.49 -12.41
C GLU A 194 17.03 -0.60 -11.64
N GLY A 195 17.84 -1.14 -10.73
CA GLY A 195 18.83 -0.40 -9.96
C GLY A 195 18.23 0.51 -8.89
N LEU A 196 17.14 0.07 -8.25
CA LEU A 196 16.54 0.79 -7.13
C LEU A 196 17.38 0.58 -5.87
N ASP A 197 17.48 1.63 -5.05
CA ASP A 197 18.30 1.64 -3.84
C ASP A 197 17.56 1.03 -2.63
N ILE A 198 16.24 1.24 -2.55
CA ILE A 198 15.40 0.77 -1.45
C ILE A 198 14.02 0.37 -2.00
N VAL A 199 13.45 -0.70 -1.45
CA VAL A 199 12.06 -1.09 -1.73
C VAL A 199 11.21 -0.96 -0.46
N VAL A 200 10.13 -0.21 -0.53
CA VAL A 200 9.12 -0.12 0.52
C VAL A 200 7.92 -0.98 0.13
N CYS A 201 7.75 -2.12 0.80
CA CYS A 201 6.59 -2.98 0.66
C CYS A 201 5.49 -2.58 1.65
N GLY A 202 4.24 -2.48 1.20
CA GLY A 202 3.12 -2.22 2.09
C GLY A 202 1.79 -2.65 1.48
N ILE A 203 0.72 -2.64 2.27
CA ILE A 203 -0.64 -2.85 1.74
C ILE A 203 -1.28 -1.52 1.35
N GLY A 204 -2.31 -1.57 0.51
CA GLY A 204 -3.18 -0.42 0.24
C GLY A 204 -3.98 0.04 1.49
N PRO A 205 -4.61 1.22 1.45
CA PRO A 205 -5.51 1.67 2.52
C PRO A 205 -6.70 0.71 2.71
N GLY A 206 -7.32 0.73 3.89
CA GLY A 206 -8.49 -0.12 4.18
C GLY A 206 -8.13 -1.57 4.50
N ILE A 207 -7.24 -1.77 5.48
CA ILE A 207 -6.81 -3.11 5.92
C ILE A 207 -8.00 -3.99 6.29
N VAL A 208 -8.06 -5.19 5.68
CA VAL A 208 -8.98 -6.25 6.09
C VAL A 208 -8.54 -6.79 7.46
N GLY A 209 -9.48 -6.94 8.38
CA GLY A 209 -9.20 -7.46 9.71
C GLY A 209 -10.43 -8.09 10.34
N THR A 210 -10.30 -9.33 10.82
CA THR A 210 -11.36 -10.03 11.57
C THR A 210 -11.22 -9.85 13.09
N GLY A 211 -10.16 -9.15 13.53
CA GLY A 211 -9.80 -9.00 14.93
C GLY A 211 -9.02 -10.17 15.54
N SER A 212 -8.78 -11.24 14.77
CA SER A 212 -7.89 -12.34 15.18
C SER A 212 -6.43 -12.06 14.83
N SER A 213 -5.49 -12.70 15.55
CA SER A 213 -4.04 -12.50 15.38
C SER A 213 -3.60 -12.66 13.93
N PHE A 214 -4.03 -13.73 13.26
CA PHE A 214 -3.64 -14.00 11.88
C PHE A 214 -4.69 -13.61 10.83
N GLY A 215 -5.79 -12.99 11.26
CA GLY A 215 -6.92 -12.65 10.38
C GLY A 215 -6.86 -11.22 9.86
N HIS A 216 -5.67 -10.72 9.50
CA HIS A 216 -5.51 -9.36 9.01
C HIS A 216 -4.57 -9.24 7.80
N GLY A 217 -4.86 -8.26 6.94
CA GLY A 217 -4.12 -7.98 5.71
C GLY A 217 -2.64 -7.65 5.89
N GLY A 218 -2.30 -7.01 7.02
CA GLY A 218 -0.93 -6.60 7.34
C GLY A 218 0.09 -7.75 7.42
N LEU A 219 -0.34 -9.01 7.47
CA LEU A 219 0.55 -10.17 7.39
C LEU A 219 1.23 -10.32 6.04
N ALA A 220 0.73 -9.66 4.99
CA ALA A 220 1.41 -9.65 3.69
C ALA A 220 2.86 -9.14 3.81
N ALA A 221 3.14 -8.27 4.79
CA ALA A 221 4.49 -7.82 5.15
C ALA A 221 5.43 -8.99 5.49
N ALA A 222 4.94 -10.04 6.16
CA ALA A 222 5.75 -11.23 6.47
C ALA A 222 6.13 -12.01 5.19
N GLY A 223 5.21 -12.07 4.21
CA GLY A 223 5.48 -12.67 2.91
C GLY A 223 6.59 -11.93 2.15
N ALA A 224 6.53 -10.59 2.14
CA ALA A 224 7.56 -9.76 1.53
C ALA A 224 8.92 -9.90 2.26
N ALA A 225 8.93 -9.88 3.58
CA ALA A 225 10.14 -10.04 4.38
C ALA A 225 10.80 -11.42 4.16
N ASN A 226 10.01 -12.49 4.13
CA ASN A 226 10.51 -13.83 3.85
C ASN A 226 11.06 -13.97 2.42
N ALA A 227 10.40 -13.37 1.42
CA ALA A 227 10.89 -13.36 0.04
C ALA A 227 12.21 -12.58 -0.06
N ALA A 228 12.28 -11.39 0.53
CA ALA A 228 13.49 -10.57 0.56
C ALA A 228 14.66 -11.32 1.22
N SER A 229 14.46 -11.89 2.41
CA SER A 229 15.48 -12.69 3.10
C SER A 229 15.93 -13.90 2.27
N ALA A 230 14.99 -14.65 1.69
CA ALA A 230 15.30 -15.84 0.88
C ALA A 230 16.09 -15.51 -0.40
N LEU A 231 15.90 -14.31 -0.94
CA LEU A 231 16.62 -13.81 -2.12
C LEU A 231 17.89 -13.00 -1.74
N GLY A 232 18.32 -13.01 -0.47
CA GLY A 232 19.55 -12.35 -0.04
C GLY A 232 19.45 -10.82 0.08
N GLY A 233 18.26 -10.27 0.26
CA GLY A 233 18.03 -8.87 0.63
C GLY A 233 18.02 -8.65 2.14
N GLU A 234 17.85 -7.40 2.56
CA GLU A 234 17.81 -7.01 3.98
C GLU A 234 16.41 -6.50 4.37
N PRO A 235 15.51 -7.38 4.87
CA PRO A 235 14.17 -6.96 5.24
C PRO A 235 14.13 -6.26 6.61
N LEU A 236 13.45 -5.12 6.63
CA LEU A 236 13.30 -4.25 7.79
C LEU A 236 11.81 -4.07 8.10
N LEU A 237 11.39 -4.33 9.33
CA LEU A 237 9.99 -4.17 9.73
C LEU A 237 9.74 -2.74 10.23
N ALA A 238 8.82 -2.03 9.58
CA ALA A 238 8.24 -0.82 10.11
C ALA A 238 7.25 -1.18 11.22
N VAL A 239 7.67 -1.01 12.48
CA VAL A 239 6.87 -1.42 13.62
C VAL A 239 5.65 -0.51 13.77
N ARG A 240 4.46 -1.10 13.68
CA ARG A 240 3.23 -0.41 14.07
C ARG A 240 3.27 -0.21 15.59
N ALA A 241 3.25 1.03 16.04
CA ALA A 241 3.13 1.38 17.45
C ALA A 241 2.08 2.48 17.64
N SER A 242 1.47 2.55 18.81
CA SER A 242 0.54 3.64 19.14
C SER A 242 0.60 3.94 20.62
N GLN A 243 0.47 5.21 21.01
CA GLN A 243 0.28 5.58 22.42
C GLN A 243 -1.17 5.96 22.73
N ALA A 244 -1.93 6.34 21.70
CA ALA A 244 -3.29 6.86 21.82
C ALA A 244 -4.40 5.85 21.46
N ASP A 245 -4.07 4.60 21.14
CA ASP A 245 -5.12 3.60 20.93
C ASP A 245 -5.93 3.37 22.23
N ALA A 246 -7.26 3.50 22.11
CA ALA A 246 -8.20 3.29 23.21
C ALA A 246 -8.16 1.85 23.74
N ARG A 247 -7.74 0.89 22.91
CA ARG A 247 -7.60 -0.52 23.29
C ARG A 247 -6.23 -0.71 23.91
N GLU A 248 -6.20 -1.00 25.21
CA GLU A 248 -4.94 -1.15 25.98
C GLU A 248 -3.92 -2.09 25.32
N ARG A 249 -4.38 -3.22 24.76
CA ARG A 249 -3.54 -4.18 24.01
C ARG A 249 -2.88 -3.63 22.73
N HIS A 250 -3.26 -2.43 22.27
CA HIS A 250 -2.71 -1.76 21.10
C HIS A 250 -1.81 -0.57 21.47
N ARG A 251 -1.63 -0.29 22.77
CA ARG A 251 -0.66 0.70 23.24
C ARG A 251 0.76 0.11 23.22
N GLY A 252 1.74 0.91 22.83
CA GLY A 252 3.10 0.47 22.52
C GLY A 252 3.16 -0.23 21.17
N ALA A 253 4.14 -1.14 20.99
CA ALA A 253 4.25 -1.92 19.76
C ALA A 253 3.07 -2.89 19.59
N SER A 254 2.49 -2.90 18.39
CA SER A 254 1.27 -3.63 18.07
C SER A 254 1.49 -5.13 17.92
N HIS A 255 0.45 -5.91 18.23
CA HIS A 255 0.40 -7.35 17.95
C HIS A 255 0.58 -7.68 16.45
N HIS A 256 0.22 -6.78 15.52
CA HIS A 256 0.49 -6.98 14.09
C HIS A 256 2.00 -7.15 13.82
N ALA A 257 2.85 -6.36 14.49
CA ALA A 257 4.31 -6.48 14.36
C ALA A 257 4.80 -7.80 14.98
N ARG A 258 4.19 -8.22 16.09
CA ARG A 258 4.49 -9.52 16.72
C ARG A 258 4.14 -10.70 15.80
N ASP A 259 3.02 -10.63 15.10
CA ASP A 259 2.59 -11.72 14.22
C ASP A 259 3.47 -11.81 12.96
N VAL A 260 3.96 -10.68 12.44
CA VAL A 260 5.00 -10.69 11.40
C VAL A 260 6.29 -11.32 11.93
N LEU A 261 6.79 -10.89 13.09
CA LEU A 261 8.01 -11.46 13.68
C LEU A 261 7.89 -12.96 13.98
N ARG A 262 6.71 -13.44 14.39
CA ARG A 262 6.47 -14.89 14.59
C ARG A 262 6.61 -15.69 13.29
N LEU A 263 6.24 -15.12 12.15
CA LEU A 263 6.33 -15.78 10.85
C LEU A 263 7.71 -15.68 10.21
N CYS A 264 8.45 -14.61 10.49
CA CYS A 264 9.76 -14.36 9.89
C CYS A 264 10.93 -14.87 10.76
N GLY A 265 10.78 -14.84 12.09
CA GLY A 265 11.86 -15.15 13.02
C GLY A 265 12.94 -14.08 13.03
N ASP A 266 14.19 -14.51 13.01
CA ASP A 266 15.41 -13.68 12.94
C ASP A 266 15.70 -13.12 11.54
N ARG A 267 14.89 -13.49 10.54
CA ARG A 267 15.07 -13.07 9.15
C ARG A 267 14.71 -11.61 8.88
N VAL A 268 14.07 -10.90 9.81
CA VAL A 268 13.64 -9.50 9.66
C VAL A 268 14.03 -8.70 10.88
N VAL A 269 14.60 -7.52 10.67
CA VAL A 269 15.00 -6.61 11.77
C VAL A 269 13.92 -5.56 11.98
N ALA A 270 13.42 -5.44 13.21
CA ALA A 270 12.49 -4.37 13.56
C ALA A 270 13.22 -3.04 13.76
N ALA A 271 12.72 -1.96 13.16
CA ALA A 271 13.19 -0.61 13.48
C ALA A 271 12.39 -0.02 14.64
N TRP A 272 13.06 0.56 15.62
CA TRP A 272 12.42 1.13 16.81
C TRP A 272 12.99 2.50 17.17
N PRO A 273 12.18 3.49 17.56
CA PRO A 273 12.69 4.80 17.98
C PRO A 273 13.54 4.69 19.25
N ARG A 274 14.78 5.18 19.18
CA ARG A 274 15.68 5.27 20.34
C ARG A 274 15.03 6.11 21.45
N GLY A 275 15.18 5.67 22.69
CA GLY A 275 14.59 6.34 23.86
C GLY A 275 13.13 5.95 24.15
N SER A 276 12.45 5.25 23.23
CA SER A 276 11.15 4.63 23.51
C SER A 276 11.33 3.27 24.19
N ALA A 277 10.45 2.92 25.13
CA ALA A 277 10.52 1.64 25.83
C ALA A 277 10.37 0.45 24.85
N THR A 278 11.47 -0.28 24.64
CA THR A 278 11.54 -1.41 23.69
C THR A 278 10.94 -2.68 24.32
N PRO A 279 9.87 -3.26 23.75
CA PRO A 279 9.31 -4.50 24.27
C PRO A 279 10.30 -5.66 24.16
N GLY A 280 10.39 -6.51 25.19
CA GLY A 280 11.34 -7.65 25.18
C GLY A 280 11.10 -8.69 24.08
N TRP A 281 9.88 -8.76 23.55
CA TRP A 281 9.53 -9.65 22.42
C TRP A 281 9.87 -9.05 21.04
N LEU A 282 10.15 -7.75 20.97
CA LEU A 282 10.50 -7.06 19.72
C LEU A 282 11.98 -7.34 19.43
N ARG A 283 12.29 -8.53 18.93
CA ARG A 283 13.64 -8.99 18.58
C ARG A 283 13.58 -9.83 17.30
N PRO A 284 14.57 -9.71 16.40
CA PRO A 284 15.69 -8.74 16.46
C PRO A 284 15.21 -7.31 16.21
N VAL A 285 15.88 -6.32 16.83
CA VAL A 285 15.51 -4.91 16.75
C VAL A 285 16.76 -4.03 16.72
N GLU A 286 16.67 -2.93 16.00
CA GLU A 286 17.65 -1.84 16.03
C GLU A 286 17.00 -0.53 16.45
N GLU A 287 17.64 0.15 17.40
CA GLU A 287 17.19 1.44 17.93
C GLU A 287 17.76 2.60 17.12
N VAL A 288 16.87 3.32 16.46
CA VAL A 288 17.18 4.34 15.46
C VAL A 288 16.89 5.72 16.04
N ASP A 289 17.78 6.66 15.77
CA ASP A 289 17.51 8.06 16.07
C ASP A 289 16.43 8.62 15.14
N VAL A 290 15.39 9.19 15.74
CA VAL A 290 14.24 9.75 15.04
C VAL A 290 14.17 11.26 15.19
N GLU A 291 15.22 11.92 15.67
CA GLU A 291 15.26 13.37 15.75
C GLU A 291 14.89 14.03 14.40
N GLY A 292 13.99 15.01 14.46
CA GLY A 292 13.48 15.75 13.30
C GLY A 292 12.39 15.04 12.49
N TRP A 293 11.84 13.91 12.96
CA TRP A 293 10.78 13.19 12.23
C TRP A 293 9.54 14.07 11.98
N GLU A 294 9.17 14.93 12.93
CA GLU A 294 8.02 15.84 12.78
C GLU A 294 8.23 16.78 11.60
N SER A 295 9.40 17.43 11.54
CA SER A 295 9.72 18.38 10.47
C SER A 295 9.85 17.67 9.12
N ALA A 296 10.43 16.47 9.09
CA ALA A 296 10.59 15.71 7.84
C ALA A 296 9.25 15.24 7.27
N CYS A 297 8.25 15.03 8.14
CA CYS A 297 6.93 14.56 7.72
C CYS A 297 5.88 15.69 7.60
N ALA A 298 6.20 16.92 8.00
CA ALA A 298 5.24 18.01 8.23
C ALA A 298 4.26 18.26 7.07
N ASP A 299 4.73 18.16 5.83
CA ASP A 299 3.89 18.41 4.66
C ASP A 299 3.45 17.13 3.92
N LEU A 300 3.61 15.97 4.56
CA LEU A 300 3.13 14.69 4.03
C LEU A 300 1.72 14.39 4.57
N PRO A 301 0.90 13.61 3.85
CA PRO A 301 -0.39 13.17 4.35
C PRO A 301 -0.19 12.17 5.51
N LEU A 302 -0.32 12.66 6.74
CA LEU A 302 -0.17 11.88 7.98
C LEU A 302 -1.52 11.69 8.65
N SER A 303 -2.09 10.50 8.51
CA SER A 303 -3.28 10.11 9.27
C SER A 303 -3.27 8.61 9.56
N HIS A 304 -3.55 8.26 10.82
CA HIS A 304 -3.67 6.88 11.26
C HIS A 304 -4.94 6.70 12.07
N MET A 305 -5.93 5.98 11.51
CA MET A 305 -7.23 5.79 12.15
C MET A 305 -7.88 7.12 12.59
N GLY A 306 -7.76 8.16 11.75
CA GLY A 306 -8.26 9.50 12.04
C GLY A 306 -7.37 10.35 12.93
N ARG A 307 -6.27 9.81 13.46
CA ARG A 307 -5.31 10.53 14.32
C ARG A 307 -4.13 11.10 13.55
N GLY A 308 -3.72 12.31 13.91
CA GLY A 308 -2.52 12.97 13.40
C GLY A 308 -1.27 12.77 14.26
N PRO A 309 -0.14 13.38 13.87
CA PRO A 309 1.14 13.32 14.60
C PRO A 309 1.08 13.79 16.05
N GLU A 310 0.28 14.82 16.34
CA GLU A 310 0.12 15.35 17.71
C GLU A 310 -0.58 14.35 18.63
N GLU A 311 -1.47 13.52 18.07
CA GLU A 311 -2.26 12.55 18.82
C GLU A 311 -1.55 11.20 18.96
N ASP A 312 -0.79 10.77 17.95
CA ASP A 312 -0.18 9.43 17.91
C ASP A 312 1.26 9.44 17.37
N GLY A 313 2.09 10.36 17.87
CA GLY A 313 3.45 10.60 17.37
C GLY A 313 4.35 9.36 17.32
N LEU A 314 4.22 8.44 18.29
CA LEU A 314 5.00 7.19 18.29
C LEU A 314 4.74 6.33 17.04
N PHE A 315 3.53 6.34 16.48
CA PHE A 315 3.22 5.61 15.26
C PHE A 315 4.08 6.11 14.09
N PHE A 316 4.13 7.43 13.91
CA PHE A 316 4.85 8.08 12.82
C PHE A 316 6.36 7.99 13.04
N ALA A 317 6.84 8.23 14.26
CA ALA A 317 8.25 8.09 14.62
C ALA A 317 8.76 6.65 14.40
N ALA A 318 7.98 5.62 14.75
CA ALA A 318 8.36 4.22 14.54
C ALA A 318 8.42 3.83 13.06
N ALA A 319 7.52 4.37 12.24
CA ALA A 319 7.58 4.20 10.79
C ALA A 319 8.77 4.97 10.18
N PHE A 320 9.02 6.20 10.63
CA PHE A 320 10.19 7.00 10.23
C PHE A 320 11.52 6.31 10.57
N ALA A 321 11.61 5.68 11.74
CA ALA A 321 12.77 4.88 12.14
C ALA A 321 13.12 3.79 11.12
N ALA A 322 12.12 3.13 10.53
CA ALA A 322 12.36 2.10 9.51
C ALA A 322 12.93 2.68 8.21
N GLY A 323 12.47 3.86 7.81
CA GLY A 323 13.04 4.58 6.68
C GLY A 323 14.48 5.01 6.91
N ARG A 324 14.77 5.58 8.08
CA ARG A 324 16.14 5.96 8.50
C ARG A 324 17.07 4.76 8.55
N LEU A 325 16.59 3.63 9.07
CA LEU A 325 17.36 2.39 9.11
C LEU A 325 17.68 1.91 7.69
N ALA A 326 16.69 1.87 6.80
CA ALA A 326 16.90 1.51 5.41
C ALA A 326 17.91 2.42 4.71
N ARG A 327 17.82 3.74 4.91
CA ARG A 327 18.81 4.70 4.38
C ARG A 327 20.22 4.37 4.87
N SER A 328 20.39 3.98 6.13
CA SER A 328 21.71 3.62 6.68
C SER A 328 22.34 2.37 6.07
N ARG A 329 21.55 1.58 5.33
CA ARG A 329 22.02 0.38 4.61
C ARG A 329 22.50 0.67 3.19
N VAL A 330 22.15 1.84 2.67
CA VAL A 330 22.64 2.33 1.37
C VAL A 330 23.87 3.19 1.63
N GLY A 331 25.00 2.84 1.00
CA GLY A 331 26.31 3.46 1.21
C GLY A 331 26.36 4.93 0.79
#